data_AF-A0A5J5PUH0-F1
#
_entry.id   AF-A0A5J5PUH0-F1
#
_cell.length_a   1.000
_cell.length_b   1.000
_cell.length_c   1.000
_cell.angle_alpha   90.00
_cell.angle_beta   90.00
_cell.angle_gamma   90.00
#
_symmetry.space_group_name_H-M   'P 1'
#
loop_
_entity.id
_entity.type
_entity.pdbx_description
1 polymer ?
#
loop_
_entity_poly.entity_id
_entity_poly.type
_entity_poly.pdbx_seq_one_letter_code
_entity_poly.pdbx_strand_id
1 'polypeptide(L)'
;MICQALLFDFTKCIPCSHLFCQVCISRFKDCLLCGADIEKLEADTNLQSMVDRFIEGHARMKRPHVDANGGGGEQVVNDDKKVIYEDISLDRGAFLVQQAMRAFRAQNIKSAQSRLIMCTQDIRVQLEKTGNTSEFCSQLGAVLGMLSDCWYRIRCQMFDLF
;
A
#
# COMPACT_ATOMS: atom_id res chain seq x y z
N MET A 1 -17.25 6.46 -3.94
CA MET A 1 -16.45 6.32 -2.70
C MET A 1 -14.97 6.31 -3.08
N ILE A 2 -14.12 7.08 -2.39
CA ILE A 2 -12.66 7.05 -2.59
C ILE A 2 -12.04 5.80 -1.96
N CYS A 3 -10.83 5.43 -2.38
CA CYS A 3 -10.23 4.16 -1.96
C CYS A 3 -9.79 4.06 -0.50
N GLN A 4 -9.60 5.18 0.21
CA GLN A 4 -9.06 5.19 1.58
C GLN A 4 -7.74 4.39 1.75
N ALA A 5 -7.08 4.10 0.62
CA ALA A 5 -5.78 3.50 0.56
C ALA A 5 -4.72 4.61 0.42
N LEU A 6 -3.46 4.23 0.59
CA LEU A 6 -2.31 5.06 0.25
C LEU A 6 -2.46 5.55 -1.21
N LEU A 7 -1.99 6.75 -1.50
CA LEU A 7 -2.08 7.30 -2.84
C LEU A 7 -1.39 6.39 -3.87
N PHE A 8 -1.95 6.32 -5.07
CA PHE A 8 -1.43 5.56 -6.19
C PHE A 8 -1.87 6.25 -7.46
N ASP A 9 -0.93 6.51 -8.36
CA ASP A 9 -1.20 7.15 -9.66
C ASP A 9 -2.08 8.38 -9.45
N PHE A 10 -1.59 9.32 -8.64
CA PHE A 10 -2.40 10.40 -8.11
C PHE A 10 -2.37 11.64 -9.00
N THR A 11 -3.44 12.42 -8.91
CA THR A 11 -3.62 13.66 -9.64
C THR A 11 -3.97 14.79 -8.68
N LYS A 12 -3.55 15.98 -9.08
CA LYS A 12 -3.84 17.25 -8.44
C LYS A 12 -5.09 17.85 -9.08
N CYS A 13 -6.05 18.26 -8.25
CA CYS A 13 -7.22 19.00 -8.69
C CYS A 13 -6.86 20.48 -8.86
N ILE A 14 -7.21 21.08 -9.99
CA ILE A 14 -7.07 22.53 -10.21
C ILE A 14 -8.45 23.18 -10.02
N PRO A 15 -8.57 24.29 -9.26
CA PRO A 15 -7.49 25.11 -8.69
C PRO A 15 -7.05 24.75 -7.25
N CYS A 16 -7.82 23.91 -6.53
CA CYS A 16 -7.62 23.72 -5.08
C CYS A 16 -6.36 22.93 -4.66
N SER A 17 -5.64 22.33 -5.61
CA SER A 17 -4.41 21.56 -5.41
C SER A 17 -4.52 20.31 -4.53
N HIS A 18 -5.73 19.86 -4.19
CA HIS A 18 -5.95 18.62 -3.45
C HIS A 18 -5.59 17.39 -4.28
N LEU A 19 -5.06 16.36 -3.61
CA LEU A 19 -4.50 15.16 -4.23
C LEU A 19 -5.37 13.94 -3.95
N PHE A 20 -5.60 13.15 -5.00
CA PHE A 20 -6.34 11.90 -4.93
C PHE A 20 -5.74 10.90 -5.91
N CYS A 21 -5.96 9.60 -5.73
CA CYS A 21 -5.71 8.64 -6.81
C CYS A 21 -6.53 9.03 -8.05
N GLN A 22 -5.94 8.99 -9.24
CA GLN A 22 -6.57 9.40 -10.49
C GLN A 22 -7.94 8.73 -10.67
N VAL A 23 -8.00 7.41 -10.51
CA VAL A 23 -9.22 6.61 -10.62
C VAL A 23 -10.29 7.01 -9.59
N CYS A 24 -9.87 7.48 -8.41
CA CYS A 24 -10.80 7.87 -7.36
C CYS A 24 -11.48 9.20 -7.67
N ILE A 25 -10.72 10.18 -8.16
CA ILE A 25 -11.26 11.53 -8.42
C ILE A 25 -11.88 11.69 -9.80
N SER A 26 -11.50 10.86 -10.78
CA SER A 26 -12.05 10.92 -12.15
C SER A 26 -13.56 10.70 -12.26
N ARG A 27 -14.20 10.25 -11.17
CA ARG A 27 -15.65 9.99 -11.09
C ARG A 27 -16.45 11.21 -10.62
N PHE A 28 -15.76 12.31 -10.28
CA PHE A 28 -16.35 13.49 -9.67
C PHE A 28 -16.02 14.74 -10.47
N LYS A 29 -16.94 15.70 -10.47
CA LYS A 29 -16.74 17.03 -11.06
C LYS A 29 -16.23 18.04 -10.04
N ASP A 30 -16.42 17.77 -8.75
CA ASP A 30 -16.06 18.66 -7.66
C ASP A 30 -15.06 17.98 -6.73
N CYS A 31 -14.20 18.80 -6.11
CA CYS A 31 -13.20 18.33 -5.17
C CYS A 31 -13.87 17.75 -3.93
N LEU A 32 -13.55 16.49 -3.61
CA LEU A 32 -14.12 15.78 -2.46
C LEU A 32 -13.65 16.30 -1.09
N LEU A 33 -12.67 17.20 -1.04
CA LEU A 33 -12.16 17.78 0.20
C LEU A 33 -12.72 19.17 0.48
N CYS A 34 -12.85 20.03 -0.53
CA CYS A 34 -13.28 21.42 -0.34
C CYS A 34 -14.54 21.82 -1.11
N GLY A 35 -15.07 20.96 -1.98
CA GLY A 35 -16.26 21.25 -2.79
C GLY A 35 -16.04 22.22 -3.96
N ALA A 36 -14.80 22.63 -4.25
CA ALA A 36 -14.51 23.45 -5.42
C ALA A 36 -14.65 22.64 -6.71
N ASP A 37 -15.15 23.27 -7.78
CA ASP A 37 -15.21 22.66 -9.12
C ASP A 37 -13.80 22.23 -9.58
N ILE A 38 -13.71 21.06 -10.21
CA ILE A 38 -12.48 20.56 -10.80
C ILE A 38 -12.44 21.03 -12.25
N GLU A 39 -11.60 22.02 -12.51
CA GLU A 39 -11.36 22.51 -13.87
C GLU A 39 -10.47 21.54 -14.65
N LYS A 40 -9.45 20.99 -13.98
CA LYS A 40 -8.47 20.09 -14.58
C LYS A 40 -7.87 19.15 -13.52
N LEU A 41 -7.46 17.97 -13.99
CA LEU A 41 -6.62 17.03 -13.25
C LEU A 41 -5.21 17.05 -13.85
N GLU A 42 -4.20 17.27 -13.01
CA GLU A 42 -2.79 17.25 -13.43
C GLU A 42 -2.03 16.14 -12.70
N ALA A 43 -1.22 15.39 -13.44
CA ALA A 43 -0.34 14.39 -12.84
C ALA A 43 0.78 15.11 -12.06
N ASP A 44 1.11 14.61 -10.88
CA ASP A 44 2.23 15.10 -10.08
C ASP A 44 3.21 13.95 -9.87
N THR A 45 4.28 13.94 -10.65
CA THR A 45 5.24 12.82 -10.71
C THR A 45 6.18 12.76 -9.51
N ASN A 46 6.24 13.81 -8.68
CA ASN A 46 7.24 13.91 -7.62
C ASN A 46 6.84 13.13 -6.36
N LEU A 47 5.55 13.05 -6.04
CA LEU A 47 5.07 12.46 -4.80
C LEU A 47 4.97 10.91 -4.84
N GLN A 48 5.01 10.28 -6.02
CA GLN A 48 4.99 8.80 -6.11
C GLN A 48 6.25 8.19 -5.52
N SER A 49 7.41 8.83 -5.72
CA SER A 49 8.67 8.42 -5.10
C SER A 49 8.63 8.40 -3.58
N MET A 50 7.89 9.33 -2.97
CA MET A 50 7.70 9.41 -1.51
C MET A 50 6.83 8.27 -1.01
N VAL A 51 5.75 7.95 -1.74
CA VAL A 51 4.87 6.81 -1.46
C VAL A 51 5.65 5.50 -1.54
N ASP A 52 6.46 5.31 -2.59
CA ASP A 52 7.23 4.09 -2.77
C ASP A 52 8.28 3.91 -1.67
N ARG A 53 8.97 5.00 -1.29
CA ARG A 53 9.87 5.03 -0.13
C ARG A 53 9.15 4.72 1.18
N PHE A 54 7.93 5.21 1.34
CA PHE A 54 7.11 4.94 2.52
C PHE A 54 6.73 3.45 2.62
N ILE A 55 6.34 2.84 1.49
CA ILE A 55 6.05 1.40 1.42
C ILE A 55 7.31 0.57 1.74
N GLU A 56 8.45 0.93 1.15
CA GLU A 56 9.74 0.27 1.42
C GLU A 56 10.15 0.43 2.90
N GLY A 57 9.93 1.61 3.48
CA GLY A 57 10.18 1.90 4.90
C GLY A 57 9.26 1.17 5.87
N HIS A 58 8.07 0.75 5.44
CA HIS A 58 7.19 -0.11 6.23
C HIS A 58 7.78 -1.52 6.44
N ALA A 59 8.71 -1.95 5.59
CA ALA A 59 9.59 -3.08 5.86
C ALA A 59 10.87 -2.67 6.61
N ARG A 60 10.89 -1.59 7.39
CA ARG A 60 12.09 -1.22 8.19
C ARG A 60 11.75 -0.66 9.56
N MET A 61 10.52 -0.20 9.77
CA MET A 61 10.16 0.55 10.98
C MET A 61 9.20 -0.22 11.88
N LYS A 62 9.76 -0.93 12.87
CA LYS A 62 9.06 -1.05 14.15
C LYS A 62 9.39 0.21 14.96
N ARG A 63 8.38 0.96 15.41
CA ARG A 63 8.57 1.84 16.57
C ARG A 63 8.86 0.91 17.76
N PRO A 64 9.85 1.19 18.61
CA PRO A 64 10.04 0.42 19.83
C PRO A 64 8.72 0.46 20.61
N HIS A 65 8.16 -0.72 20.87
CA HIS A 65 7.04 -0.87 21.77
C HIS A 65 7.56 -0.45 23.14
N VAL A 66 7.18 0.75 23.60
CA VAL A 66 7.36 1.10 25.00
C VAL A 66 6.26 0.33 25.70
N ASP A 67 6.61 -0.82 26.28
CA ASP A 67 5.73 -1.52 27.18
C ASP A 67 5.33 -0.56 28.30
N ALA A 68 4.06 -0.18 28.32
CA ALA A 68 3.44 0.54 29.42
C ALA A 68 3.21 -0.43 30.58
N ASN A 69 4.28 -1.00 31.12
CA ASN A 69 4.30 -1.58 32.45
C ASN A 69 5.50 -0.98 33.19
N GLY A 70 5.16 -0.11 34.14
CA GLY A 70 6.11 0.73 34.86
C GLY A 70 7.17 -0.04 35.64
N GLY A 71 8.33 0.59 35.76
CA GLY A 71 9.43 0.19 36.65
C GLY A 71 10.58 1.16 36.44
N GLY A 72 10.94 1.92 37.49
CA GLY A 72 11.76 3.13 37.40
C GLY A 72 13.22 2.92 36.99
N GLY A 73 13.79 3.99 36.41
CA GLY A 73 15.15 4.49 36.62
C GLY A 73 16.32 3.64 36.15
N GLU A 74 16.94 4.03 35.02
CA GLU A 74 18.31 4.59 34.95
C GLU A 74 18.69 4.87 33.50
N GLN A 75 19.24 6.05 33.24
CA GLN A 75 19.85 6.38 31.94
C GLN A 75 21.19 5.66 31.84
N VAL A 76 21.35 4.81 30.82
CA VAL A 76 22.68 4.37 30.38
C VAL A 76 22.78 4.55 28.87
N VAL A 77 23.71 5.42 28.48
CA VAL A 77 24.16 5.66 27.10
C VAL A 77 25.33 4.71 26.82
N ASN A 78 25.15 3.71 25.96
CA ASN A 78 26.16 3.01 25.14
C ASN A 78 25.42 1.96 24.30
N ASP A 79 25.34 2.13 22.98
CA ASP A 79 26.28 1.66 21.95
C ASP A 79 25.95 0.21 21.54
N ASP A 80 25.91 -0.02 20.22
CA ASP A 80 25.37 -1.20 19.55
C ASP A 80 23.87 -1.51 19.76
N LYS A 81 23.01 -0.68 19.15
CA LYS A 81 21.67 -1.16 18.75
C LYS A 81 21.84 -2.22 17.68
N LYS A 82 22.07 -3.46 18.10
CA LYS A 82 21.87 -4.66 17.28
C LYS A 82 20.46 -4.60 16.71
N VAL A 83 20.36 -4.20 15.45
CA VAL A 83 19.11 -4.18 14.69
C VAL A 83 18.65 -5.63 14.60
N ILE A 84 17.67 -6.00 15.42
CA ILE A 84 17.04 -7.32 15.37
C ILE A 84 16.15 -7.33 14.13
N TYR A 85 16.58 -8.04 13.09
CA TYR A 85 15.80 -8.29 11.88
C TYR A 85 14.86 -9.49 12.13
N GLU A 86 13.79 -9.28 12.89
CA GLU A 86 12.70 -10.27 13.02
C GLU A 86 11.40 -9.75 12.40
N ASP A 87 10.80 -10.58 11.54
CA ASP A 87 9.45 -10.52 10.94
C ASP A 87 8.97 -9.25 10.25
N ILE A 88 9.93 -8.44 9.81
CA ILE A 88 9.72 -7.24 9.03
C ILE A 88 8.97 -7.50 7.69
N SER A 89 9.08 -8.71 7.13
CA SER A 89 8.44 -9.08 5.86
C SER A 89 6.95 -9.37 5.99
N LEU A 90 6.49 -9.87 7.15
CA LEU A 90 5.07 -10.13 7.41
C LEU A 90 4.30 -8.82 7.58
N ASP A 91 4.89 -7.86 8.30
CA ASP A 91 4.28 -6.55 8.53
C ASP A 91 4.09 -5.74 7.24
N ARG A 92 5.08 -5.78 6.33
CA ARG A 92 4.93 -5.18 4.99
C ARG A 92 3.90 -5.92 4.15
N GLY A 93 3.90 -7.25 4.15
CA GLY A 93 2.91 -8.05 3.43
C GLY A 93 1.48 -7.74 3.88
N ALA A 94 1.23 -7.73 5.19
CA ALA A 94 -0.06 -7.37 5.79
C ALA A 94 -0.48 -5.94 5.44
N PHE A 95 0.45 -4.98 5.52
CA PHE A 95 0.20 -3.60 5.12
C PHE A 95 -0.20 -3.50 3.64
N LEU A 96 0.56 -4.13 2.73
CA LEU A 96 0.29 -4.12 1.30
C LEU A 96 -1.08 -4.73 1.00
N VAL A 97 -1.42 -5.87 1.61
CA VAL A 97 -2.72 -6.52 1.47
C VAL A 97 -3.84 -5.62 2.01
N GLN A 98 -3.66 -4.98 3.18
CA GLN A 98 -4.66 -4.07 3.73
C GLN A 98 -4.94 -2.89 2.78
N GLN A 99 -3.88 -2.26 2.26
CA GLN A 99 -4.00 -1.16 1.30
C GLN A 99 -4.59 -1.62 -0.04
N ALA A 100 -4.27 -2.84 -0.49
CA ALA A 100 -4.85 -3.43 -1.68
C ALA A 100 -6.36 -3.66 -1.52
N MET A 101 -6.79 -4.21 -0.38
CA MET A 101 -8.21 -4.50 -0.12
C MET A 101 -9.06 -3.22 -0.01
N ARG A 102 -8.52 -2.17 0.60
CA ARG A 102 -9.17 -0.84 0.60
C ARG A 102 -9.37 -0.32 -0.84
N ALA A 103 -8.33 -0.40 -1.68
CA ALA A 103 -8.41 -0.02 -3.08
C ALA A 103 -9.39 -0.88 -3.91
N PHE A 104 -9.37 -2.20 -3.71
CA PHE A 104 -10.24 -3.13 -4.41
C PHE A 104 -11.72 -2.86 -4.11
N ARG A 105 -12.08 -2.67 -2.84
CA ARG A 105 -13.46 -2.36 -2.41
C ARG A 105 -14.00 -1.08 -3.05
N ALA A 106 -13.15 -0.08 -3.25
CA ALA A 106 -13.53 1.17 -3.91
C ALA A 106 -13.44 1.14 -5.45
N GLN A 107 -13.23 -0.03 -6.04
CA GLN A 107 -13.07 -0.21 -7.49
C GLN A 107 -11.84 0.52 -8.07
N ASN A 108 -10.81 0.76 -7.27
CA ASN A 108 -9.50 1.19 -7.77
C ASN A 108 -8.62 -0.04 -7.99
N ILE A 109 -8.97 -0.82 -9.01
CA ILE A 109 -8.39 -2.16 -9.23
C ILE A 109 -6.91 -2.09 -9.59
N LYS A 110 -6.48 -1.07 -10.35
CA LYS A 110 -5.06 -0.85 -10.68
C LYS A 110 -4.20 -0.67 -9.43
N SER A 111 -4.69 0.10 -8.46
CA SER A 111 -4.01 0.34 -7.20
C SER A 111 -3.95 -0.92 -6.32
N ALA A 112 -5.03 -1.71 -6.30
CA ALA A 112 -5.03 -3.01 -5.61
C ALA A 112 -4.03 -3.99 -6.23
N GLN A 113 -4.07 -4.11 -7.55
CA GLN A 113 -3.20 -4.97 -8.34
C GLN A 113 -1.72 -4.64 -8.13
N SER A 114 -1.33 -3.37 -8.23
CA SER A 114 0.05 -2.94 -8.01
C SER A 114 0.59 -3.39 -6.65
N ARG A 115 -0.20 -3.26 -5.59
CA ARG A 115 0.19 -3.66 -4.23
C ARG A 115 0.29 -5.16 -4.05
N LEU A 116 -0.62 -5.92 -4.64
CA LEU A 116 -0.58 -7.38 -4.59
C LEU A 116 0.60 -7.95 -5.40
N ILE A 117 0.98 -7.30 -6.51
CA ILE A 117 2.20 -7.63 -7.25
C ILE A 117 3.43 -7.42 -6.39
N MET A 118 3.56 -6.26 -5.71
CA MET A 118 4.67 -6.01 -4.78
C MET A 118 4.72 -7.08 -3.68
N CYS A 119 3.58 -7.40 -3.06
CA CYS A 119 3.51 -8.42 -2.01
C CYS A 119 3.90 -9.81 -2.54
N THR A 120 3.49 -10.16 -3.76
CA THR A 120 3.87 -11.42 -4.42
C THR A 120 5.38 -11.49 -4.66
N GLN A 121 5.98 -10.38 -5.12
CA GLN A 121 7.43 -10.28 -5.34
C GLN A 121 8.19 -10.42 -4.02
N ASP A 122 7.74 -9.74 -2.97
CA ASP A 122 8.36 -9.83 -1.63
C ASP A 122 8.34 -11.28 -1.11
N ILE A 123 7.21 -11.98 -1.20
CA ILE A 123 7.10 -13.38 -0.75
C ILE A 123 7.99 -14.31 -1.59
N ARG A 124 8.07 -14.11 -2.91
CA ARG A 124 8.97 -14.91 -3.77
C ARG A 124 10.43 -14.73 -3.41
N VAL A 125 10.87 -13.50 -3.15
CA VAL A 125 12.23 -13.22 -2.69
C VAL A 125 12.52 -13.89 -1.34
N GLN A 126 11.53 -13.96 -0.44
CA GLN A 126 11.70 -14.67 0.84
C GLN A 126 11.76 -16.19 0.68
N LEU A 127 10.96 -16.76 -0.23
CA LEU A 127 11.00 -18.18 -0.59
C LEU A 127 12.37 -18.58 -1.15
N GLU A 128 12.95 -17.75 -2.01
CA GLU A 128 14.30 -17.99 -2.55
C GLU A 128 15.39 -17.97 -1.47
N LYS A 129 15.25 -17.12 -0.44
CA LYS A 129 16.23 -16.99 0.66
C LYS A 129 16.08 -18.05 1.74
N THR A 130 14.86 -18.37 2.13
CA THR A 130 14.54 -19.19 3.32
C THR A 130 14.16 -20.63 2.95
N GLY A 131 13.94 -20.89 1.67
CA GLY A 131 13.41 -22.16 1.18
C GLY A 131 11.89 -22.25 1.27
N ASN A 132 11.33 -23.30 0.66
CA ASN A 132 9.89 -23.53 0.61
C ASN A 132 9.36 -23.97 1.99
N THR A 133 8.84 -23.02 2.76
CA THR A 133 8.04 -23.33 3.96
C THR A 133 6.56 -23.39 3.59
N SER A 134 5.79 -24.23 4.30
CA SER A 134 4.33 -24.30 4.09
C SER A 134 3.66 -22.95 4.28
N GLU A 135 4.15 -22.14 5.22
CA GLU A 135 3.61 -20.81 5.51
C GLU A 135 3.75 -19.85 4.32
N PHE A 136 4.97 -19.71 3.77
CA PHE A 136 5.18 -18.81 2.63
C PHE A 136 4.42 -19.27 1.39
N CYS A 137 4.31 -20.58 1.15
CA CYS A 137 3.47 -21.12 0.08
C CYS A 137 1.99 -20.78 0.26
N SER A 138 1.46 -20.91 1.48
CA SER A 138 0.07 -20.55 1.79
C SER A 138 -0.17 -19.05 1.61
N GLN A 139 0.75 -18.20 2.08
CA GLN A 139 0.67 -16.75 1.91
C GLN A 139 0.70 -16.36 0.42
N LEU A 140 1.63 -16.94 -0.35
CA LEU A 140 1.73 -16.72 -1.78
C LEU A 140 0.42 -17.11 -2.49
N GLY A 141 -0.14 -18.28 -2.18
CA GLY A 141 -1.41 -18.73 -2.73
C GLY A 141 -2.55 -17.76 -2.46
N ALA A 142 -2.66 -17.25 -1.22
CA ALA A 142 -3.68 -16.27 -0.86
C ALA A 142 -3.53 -14.96 -1.66
N VAL A 143 -2.31 -14.43 -1.80
CA VAL A 143 -2.05 -13.19 -2.55
C VAL A 143 -2.32 -13.37 -4.05
N LEU A 144 -1.95 -14.52 -4.62
CA LEU A 144 -2.25 -14.85 -6.02
C LEU A 144 -3.76 -14.98 -6.27
N GLY A 145 -4.51 -15.52 -5.32
CA GLY A 145 -5.98 -15.55 -5.38
C GLY A 145 -6.56 -14.14 -5.46
N MET A 146 -6.18 -13.26 -4.54
CA MET A 146 -6.61 -11.84 -4.56
C MET A 146 -6.18 -11.11 -5.84
N LEU A 147 -5.00 -11.43 -6.39
CA LEU A 147 -4.52 -10.86 -7.64
C LEU A 147 -5.35 -11.35 -8.83
N SER A 148 -5.77 -12.62 -8.82
CA SER A 148 -6.65 -13.21 -9.83
C SER A 148 -8.01 -12.50 -9.87
N ASP A 149 -8.56 -12.17 -8.71
CA ASP A 149 -9.78 -11.36 -8.61
C ASP A 149 -9.62 -9.97 -9.24
N CYS A 150 -8.45 -9.34 -9.06
CA CYS A 150 -8.14 -8.06 -9.71
C CYS A 150 -8.11 -8.18 -11.24
N TRP A 151 -7.44 -9.21 -11.77
CA TRP A 151 -7.39 -9.47 -13.21
C TRP A 151 -8.77 -9.74 -13.80
N TYR A 152 -9.58 -10.54 -13.11
CA TYR A 152 -10.95 -10.81 -13.52
C TYR A 152 -11.77 -9.52 -13.59
N ARG A 153 -11.69 -8.65 -12.58
CA ARG A 153 -12.40 -7.36 -12.56
C ARG A 153 -11.97 -6.41 -13.66
N ILE A 154 -10.66 -6.29 -13.92
CA ILE A 154 -10.13 -5.47 -15.03
C ILE A 154 -10.65 -6.00 -16.36
N ARG A 155 -10.65 -7.32 -16.54
CA ARG A 155 -11.17 -7.95 -17.74
C ARG A 155 -12.65 -7.64 -17.92
N CYS A 156 -13.50 -7.83 -16.91
CA CYS A 156 -14.93 -7.50 -16.97
C CYS A 156 -15.16 -6.03 -17.36
N GLN A 157 -14.44 -5.09 -16.74
CA GLN A 157 -14.54 -3.66 -17.07
C GLN A 157 -14.20 -3.37 -18.54
N MET A 158 -13.29 -4.13 -19.15
CA MET A 158 -12.93 -3.98 -20.55
C MET A 158 -14.00 -4.55 -21.50
N PHE A 159 -14.73 -5.59 -21.09
CA PHE A 159 -15.84 -6.15 -21.87
C PHE A 159 -17.13 -5.34 -21.73
N ASP A 160 -17.37 -4.69 -20.58
CA ASP A 160 -18.51 -3.79 -20.36
C ASP A 160 -18.40 -2.43 -21.11
N LEU A 161 -17.28 -2.20 -21.80
CA LEU A 161 -17.02 -1.00 -22.62
C LEU A 161 -17.34 -1.18 -24.11
N PHE A 162 -17.87 -2.35 -24.51
CA PHE A 162 -18.36 -2.68 -25.85
C PHE A 162 -19.83 -3.12 -25.80
#